data_AF-A0A527VTH7-F1
#
_entry.id   AF-A0A527VTH7-F1
#
_cell.length_a   1.000
_cell.length_b   1.000
_cell.length_c   1.000
_cell.angle_alpha   90.00
_cell.angle_beta   90.00
_cell.angle_gamma   90.00
#
_symmetry.space_group_name_H-M   'P 1'
#
loop_
_entity.id
_entity.type
_entity.pdbx_description
1 polymer ?
#
loop_
_entity_poly.entity_id
_entity_poly.type
_entity_poly.pdbx_seq_one_letter_code
_entity_poly.pdbx_strand_id
1 'polypeptide(L)'
;ALDPGTDVLLFNGLLAHLVLTGKIDTDFIRDHTSGFDATAALACADAPSIARVAKGCGLAAADAQAFYDLFAAAERTVTVYSQGVNQSAHGTDKVNAIINCHLATGRIGKPGMGPFSVTGQPNAMGGREVGGLANQLAAHMDFADEANIDRVSRFWKAPDIARRGGLKAVDMFQAVADGRIKALWVM
;
A
#
# COMPACT_ATOMS: atom_id res chain seq x y z
N ALA A 1 15.10 15.21 -10.93
CA ALA A 1 14.58 14.36 -9.83
C ALA A 1 13.06 14.37 -9.92
N LEU A 2 12.37 13.34 -9.44
CA LEU A 2 10.90 13.28 -9.46
C LEU A 2 10.29 14.39 -8.58
N ASP A 3 9.23 15.05 -9.07
CA ASP A 3 8.47 16.02 -8.29
C ASP A 3 7.68 15.34 -7.15
N PRO A 4 7.73 15.87 -5.92
CA PRO A 4 7.05 15.26 -4.78
C PRO A 4 5.54 15.05 -5.00
N GLY A 5 5.04 13.86 -4.69
CA GLY A 5 3.61 13.54 -4.76
C GLY A 5 3.14 12.96 -6.10
N THR A 6 4.02 12.88 -7.10
CA THR A 6 3.67 12.45 -8.46
C THR A 6 3.86 10.95 -8.70
N ASP A 7 4.10 10.18 -7.64
CA ASP A 7 4.38 8.74 -7.69
C ASP A 7 3.24 7.94 -8.31
N VAL A 8 1.98 8.28 -8.02
CA VAL A 8 0.80 7.60 -8.57
C VAL A 8 0.82 7.66 -10.10
N LEU A 9 1.07 8.84 -10.67
CA LEU A 9 1.13 9.05 -12.12
C LEU A 9 2.27 8.23 -12.75
N LEU A 10 3.45 8.21 -12.09
CA LEU A 10 4.59 7.44 -12.58
C LEU A 10 4.27 5.93 -12.66
N PHE A 11 3.67 5.37 -11.60
CA PHE A 11 3.36 3.94 -11.54
C PHE A 11 2.11 3.55 -12.35
N ASN A 12 1.13 4.44 -12.50
CA ASN A 12 0.03 4.24 -13.46
C ASN A 12 0.56 4.19 -14.89
N GLY A 13 1.50 5.07 -15.25
CA GLY A 13 2.16 5.01 -16.55
C GLY A 13 3.00 3.76 -16.75
N LEU A 14 3.63 3.24 -15.69
CA LEU A 14 4.34 1.96 -15.75
C LEU A 14 3.36 0.82 -16.03
N LEU A 15 2.24 0.76 -15.31
CA LEU A 15 1.20 -0.24 -15.54
C LEU A 15 0.64 -0.16 -16.97
N ALA A 16 0.35 1.05 -17.46
CA ALA A 16 -0.10 1.27 -18.83
C ALA A 16 0.94 0.78 -19.85
N HIS A 17 2.22 1.09 -19.64
CA HIS A 17 3.32 0.63 -20.49
C HIS A 17 3.42 -0.91 -20.53
N LEU A 18 3.32 -1.57 -19.37
CA LEU A 18 3.36 -3.04 -19.29
C LEU A 18 2.20 -3.68 -20.07
N VAL A 19 0.98 -3.12 -19.94
CA VAL A 19 -0.20 -3.59 -20.66
C VAL A 19 -0.02 -3.40 -22.17
N LEU A 20 0.37 -2.20 -22.62
CA LEU A 20 0.52 -1.87 -24.04
C LEU A 20 1.63 -2.68 -24.73
N THR A 21 2.68 -3.05 -23.99
CA THR A 21 3.81 -3.84 -24.52
C THR A 21 3.63 -5.35 -24.34
N GLY A 22 2.51 -5.79 -23.76
CA GLY A 22 2.24 -7.20 -23.48
C GLY A 22 3.18 -7.80 -22.43
N LYS A 23 3.83 -6.97 -21.61
CA LYS A 23 4.75 -7.37 -20.53
C LYS A 23 4.00 -7.61 -19.23
N ILE A 24 2.95 -8.42 -19.32
CA ILE A 24 2.08 -8.82 -18.22
C ILE A 24 1.99 -10.34 -18.13
N ASP A 25 1.71 -10.86 -16.94
CA ASP A 25 1.49 -12.28 -16.69
C ASP A 25 -0.02 -12.56 -16.72
N THR A 26 -0.52 -12.89 -17.91
CA THR A 26 -1.97 -13.07 -18.14
C THR A 26 -2.56 -14.23 -17.34
N ASP A 27 -1.82 -15.31 -17.14
CA ASP A 27 -2.25 -16.45 -16.34
C ASP A 27 -2.34 -16.06 -14.86
N PHE A 28 -1.31 -15.40 -14.31
CA PHE A 28 -1.35 -14.91 -12.94
C PHE A 28 -2.48 -13.92 -12.70
N ILE A 29 -2.68 -12.97 -13.62
CA ILE A 29 -3.78 -12.00 -13.54
C ILE A 29 -5.12 -12.72 -13.47
N ARG A 30 -5.37 -13.68 -14.37
CA ARG A 30 -6.61 -14.46 -14.41
C ARG A 30 -6.83 -15.24 -13.12
N ASP A 31 -5.80 -15.90 -12.62
CA ASP A 31 -5.94 -16.91 -11.56
C ASP A 31 -5.86 -16.31 -10.14
N HIS A 32 -5.25 -15.13 -9.98
CA HIS A 32 -4.90 -14.58 -8.67
C HIS A 32 -5.29 -13.11 -8.46
N THR A 33 -5.96 -12.47 -9.41
CA THR A 33 -6.38 -11.07 -9.28
C THR A 33 -7.84 -10.87 -9.64
N SER A 34 -8.37 -9.69 -9.30
CA SER A 34 -9.73 -9.26 -9.66
C SER A 34 -9.71 -7.79 -10.03
N GLY A 35 -10.55 -7.38 -10.98
CA GLY A 35 -10.70 -5.97 -11.37
C GLY A 35 -9.56 -5.41 -12.24
N PHE A 36 -8.67 -6.27 -12.76
CA PHE A 36 -7.50 -5.84 -13.52
C PHE A 36 -7.85 -4.95 -14.71
N ASP A 37 -8.82 -5.33 -15.54
CA ASP A 37 -9.18 -4.58 -16.74
C ASP A 37 -9.61 -3.14 -16.43
N ALA A 38 -10.40 -2.96 -15.37
CA ALA A 38 -10.83 -1.64 -14.92
C ALA A 38 -9.63 -0.82 -14.40
N THR A 39 -8.75 -1.42 -13.62
CA THR A 39 -7.52 -0.78 -13.14
C THR A 39 -6.58 -0.39 -14.28
N ALA A 40 -6.38 -1.27 -15.26
CA ALA A 40 -5.56 -1.02 -16.44
C ALA A 40 -6.14 0.11 -17.30
N ALA A 41 -7.45 0.12 -17.52
CA ALA A 41 -8.13 1.20 -18.25
C ALA A 41 -7.96 2.56 -17.57
N LEU A 42 -8.10 2.62 -16.24
CA LEU A 42 -7.87 3.84 -15.46
C LEU A 42 -6.41 4.29 -15.53
N ALA A 43 -5.45 3.37 -15.43
CA ALA A 43 -4.03 3.69 -15.53
C ALA A 43 -3.66 4.23 -16.92
N CYS A 44 -4.18 3.62 -17.99
CA CYS A 44 -4.01 4.11 -19.36
C CYS A 44 -4.65 5.50 -19.56
N ALA A 45 -5.79 5.76 -18.94
CA ALA A 45 -6.46 7.07 -19.02
C ALA A 45 -5.71 8.18 -18.24
N ASP A 46 -5.15 7.84 -17.08
CA ASP A 46 -4.37 8.78 -16.25
C ASP A 46 -3.00 9.10 -16.87
N ALA A 47 -2.35 8.08 -17.45
CA ALA A 47 -1.01 8.16 -18.04
C ALA A 47 -0.97 7.73 -19.52
N PRO A 48 -1.68 8.44 -20.43
CA PRO A 48 -1.85 8.02 -21.83
C PRO A 48 -0.58 8.10 -22.69
N SER A 49 0.47 8.77 -22.21
CA SER A 49 1.75 8.87 -22.93
C SER A 49 2.91 9.14 -22.01
N ILE A 50 4.12 8.76 -22.45
CA ILE A 50 5.35 9.06 -21.72
C ILE A 50 5.58 10.57 -21.55
N ALA A 51 5.16 11.38 -22.53
CA ALA A 51 5.24 12.83 -22.45
C ALA A 51 4.35 13.41 -21.34
N ARG A 52 3.14 12.84 -21.15
CA ARG A 52 2.22 13.23 -20.08
C ARG A 52 2.77 12.88 -18.70
N VAL A 53 3.35 11.69 -18.56
CA VAL A 53 4.01 11.24 -17.32
C VAL A 53 5.21 12.14 -17.04
N ALA A 54 6.15 12.27 -17.98
CA ALA A 54 7.37 13.04 -17.81
C ALA A 54 7.08 14.49 -17.38
N LYS A 55 6.14 15.16 -18.06
CA LYS A 55 5.69 16.50 -17.69
C LYS A 55 5.04 16.54 -16.30
N GLY A 56 4.19 15.57 -15.98
CA GLY A 56 3.48 15.54 -14.70
C GLY A 56 4.38 15.19 -13.51
N CYS A 57 5.48 14.50 -13.77
CA CYS A 57 6.44 14.02 -12.77
C CYS A 57 7.68 14.90 -12.64
N GLY A 58 7.82 15.95 -13.45
CA GLY A 58 9.04 16.77 -13.48
C GLY A 58 10.28 16.02 -13.98
N LEU A 59 10.09 15.00 -14.84
CA LEU A 59 11.16 14.14 -15.35
C LEU A 59 11.46 14.42 -16.82
N ALA A 60 12.66 14.07 -17.26
CA ALA A 60 12.93 13.92 -18.68
C ALA A 60 12.18 12.68 -19.22
N ALA A 61 11.61 12.78 -20.42
CA ALA A 61 10.88 11.66 -21.03
C ALA A 61 11.76 10.42 -21.22
N ALA A 62 13.05 10.62 -21.52
CA ALA A 62 14.02 9.54 -21.63
C ALA A 62 14.22 8.79 -20.30
N ASP A 63 14.25 9.48 -19.16
CA ASP A 63 14.43 8.86 -17.85
C ASP A 63 13.19 8.03 -17.46
N ALA A 64 12.00 8.57 -17.70
CA ALA A 64 10.75 7.84 -17.46
C ALA A 64 10.66 6.59 -18.35
N GLN A 65 11.04 6.71 -19.64
CA GLN A 65 11.04 5.59 -20.57
C GLN A 65 12.06 4.53 -20.15
N ALA A 66 13.28 4.95 -19.79
CA ALA A 66 14.32 4.03 -19.33
C ALA A 66 13.91 3.26 -18.07
N PHE A 67 13.20 3.91 -17.14
CA PHE A 67 12.63 3.23 -15.97
C PHE A 67 11.61 2.16 -16.36
N TYR A 68 10.70 2.47 -17.31
CA TYR A 68 9.70 1.52 -17.78
C TYR A 68 10.32 0.33 -18.50
N ASP A 69 11.26 0.58 -19.42
CA ASP A 69 11.96 -0.46 -20.15
C ASP A 69 12.75 -1.38 -19.20
N LEU A 70 13.41 -0.80 -18.19
CA LEU A 70 14.14 -1.56 -17.18
C LEU A 70 13.21 -2.47 -16.36
N PHE A 71 12.09 -1.94 -15.87
CA PHE A 71 11.13 -2.72 -15.09
C PHE A 71 10.48 -3.82 -15.94
N ALA A 72 10.15 -3.53 -17.20
CA ALA A 72 9.53 -4.47 -18.13
C ALA A 72 10.48 -5.62 -18.51
N ALA A 73 11.78 -5.34 -18.67
CA ALA A 73 12.79 -6.33 -19.00
C ALA A 73 13.25 -7.16 -17.80
N ALA A 74 13.23 -6.61 -16.59
CA ALA A 74 13.74 -7.27 -15.39
C ALA A 74 12.70 -8.20 -14.74
N GLU A 75 12.83 -9.51 -14.96
CA GLU A 75 11.99 -10.53 -14.32
C GLU A 75 12.01 -10.42 -12.78
N ARG A 76 13.21 -10.36 -12.20
CA ARG A 76 13.40 -10.22 -10.75
C ARG A 76 13.46 -8.75 -10.37
N THR A 77 12.34 -8.24 -9.91
CA THR A 77 12.21 -6.83 -9.49
C THR A 77 11.66 -6.73 -8.07
N VAL A 78 12.39 -6.04 -7.19
CA VAL A 78 11.91 -5.62 -5.87
C VAL A 78 11.71 -4.10 -5.89
N THR A 79 10.53 -3.63 -5.50
CA THR A 79 10.29 -2.19 -5.30
C THR A 79 10.31 -1.90 -3.81
N VAL A 80 11.40 -1.29 -3.35
CA VAL A 80 11.57 -0.88 -1.96
C VAL A 80 11.03 0.54 -1.79
N TYR A 81 10.11 0.75 -0.86
CA TYR A 81 9.57 2.08 -0.54
C TYR A 81 9.46 2.31 0.96
N SER A 82 9.40 3.59 1.36
CA SER A 82 9.31 3.99 2.77
C SER A 82 8.50 5.27 2.93
N GLN A 83 8.89 6.16 3.85
CA GLN A 83 8.07 7.31 4.27
C GLN A 83 7.73 8.30 3.15
N GLY A 84 8.55 8.47 2.11
CA GLY A 84 8.20 9.34 0.97
C GLY A 84 6.94 8.91 0.22
N VAL A 85 6.65 7.61 0.24
CA VAL A 85 5.39 7.04 -0.27
C VAL A 85 4.32 7.08 0.82
N ASN A 86 4.64 6.57 2.01
CA ASN A 86 3.65 6.32 3.07
C ASN A 86 3.12 7.60 3.75
N GLN A 87 3.95 8.64 3.91
CA GLN A 87 3.58 9.91 4.56
C GLN A 87 3.05 10.91 3.53
N SER A 88 1.95 10.54 2.89
CA SER A 88 1.28 11.36 1.88
C SER A 88 -0.23 11.29 2.07
N ALA A 89 -0.93 12.37 1.72
CA ALA A 89 -2.39 12.38 1.63
C ALA A 89 -2.93 11.27 0.70
N HIS A 90 -2.12 10.84 -0.27
CA HIS A 90 -2.43 9.77 -1.22
C HIS A 90 -1.56 8.53 -0.98
N GLY A 91 -1.07 8.31 0.24
CA GLY A 91 -0.13 7.22 0.54
C GLY A 91 -0.66 5.84 0.15
N THR A 92 -1.94 5.55 0.44
CA THR A 92 -2.61 4.31 0.03
C THR A 92 -2.61 4.13 -1.48
N ASP A 93 -2.95 5.20 -2.23
CA ASP A 93 -3.04 5.15 -3.69
C ASP A 93 -1.66 4.92 -4.33
N LYS A 94 -0.61 5.54 -3.77
CA LYS A 94 0.77 5.32 -4.21
C LYS A 94 1.21 3.88 -4.00
N VAL A 95 0.92 3.31 -2.83
CA VAL A 95 1.23 1.91 -2.52
C VAL A 95 0.47 0.97 -3.45
N ASN A 96 -0.82 1.24 -3.70
CA ASN A 96 -1.61 0.46 -4.64
C ASN A 96 -1.06 0.52 -6.07
N ALA A 97 -0.66 1.71 -6.56
CA ALA A 97 -0.08 1.86 -7.90
C ALA A 97 1.22 1.03 -8.05
N ILE A 98 2.06 0.99 -7.02
CA ILE A 98 3.25 0.12 -6.98
C ILE A 98 2.85 -1.36 -7.00
N ILE A 99 1.93 -1.77 -6.12
CA ILE A 99 1.49 -3.18 -6.01
C ILE A 99 0.88 -3.67 -7.33
N ASN A 100 0.07 -2.84 -7.99
CA ASN A 100 -0.58 -3.18 -9.25
C ASN A 100 0.44 -3.58 -10.34
N CYS A 101 1.61 -2.93 -10.40
CA CYS A 101 2.67 -3.29 -11.34
C CYS A 101 3.27 -4.68 -11.05
N HIS A 102 3.39 -5.07 -9.78
CA HIS A 102 3.87 -6.40 -9.38
C HIS A 102 2.81 -7.49 -9.60
N LEU A 103 1.53 -7.18 -9.36
CA LEU A 103 0.42 -8.08 -9.68
C LEU A 103 0.31 -8.30 -11.19
N ALA A 104 0.39 -7.24 -11.99
CA ALA A 104 0.33 -7.29 -13.45
C ALA A 104 1.43 -8.17 -14.06
N THR A 105 2.57 -8.32 -13.37
CA THR A 105 3.73 -9.09 -13.83
C THR A 105 3.91 -10.42 -13.10
N GLY A 106 2.97 -10.80 -12.23
CA GLY A 106 3.05 -12.04 -11.45
C GLY A 106 4.27 -12.11 -10.53
N ARG A 107 4.80 -10.96 -10.09
CA ARG A 107 6.02 -10.81 -9.28
C ARG A 107 5.73 -10.81 -7.78
N ILE A 108 4.77 -11.62 -7.35
CA ILE A 108 4.35 -11.77 -5.94
C ILE A 108 4.61 -13.20 -5.47
N GLY A 109 5.12 -13.36 -4.24
CA GLY A 109 5.36 -14.67 -3.64
C GLY A 109 6.55 -15.44 -4.24
N LYS A 110 7.40 -14.76 -5.04
CA LYS A 110 8.57 -15.34 -5.70
C LYS A 110 9.87 -14.77 -5.11
N PRO A 111 10.94 -15.57 -4.94
CA PRO A 111 12.20 -15.09 -4.39
C PRO A 111 12.80 -13.93 -5.18
N GLY A 112 13.20 -12.86 -4.48
CA GLY A 112 13.80 -11.67 -5.10
C GLY A 112 12.82 -10.82 -5.91
N MET A 113 11.52 -10.92 -5.61
CA MET A 113 10.47 -10.16 -6.29
C MET A 113 9.49 -9.54 -5.31
N GLY A 114 8.89 -8.42 -5.71
CA GLY A 114 7.70 -7.88 -5.08
C GLY A 114 7.87 -6.48 -4.45
N PRO A 115 6.75 -5.91 -3.98
CA PRO A 115 6.75 -4.65 -3.25
C PRO A 115 7.24 -4.86 -1.81
N PHE A 116 8.11 -4.00 -1.32
CA PHE A 116 8.69 -4.10 0.01
C PHE A 116 8.66 -2.75 0.74
N SER A 117 7.72 -2.60 1.67
CA SER A 117 7.63 -1.41 2.54
C SER A 117 8.65 -1.53 3.68
N VAL A 118 9.70 -0.71 3.66
CA VAL A 118 10.66 -0.61 4.75
C VAL A 118 10.15 0.36 5.82
N THR A 119 9.93 -0.17 7.01
CA THR A 119 9.56 0.61 8.20
C THR A 119 10.78 1.09 8.96
N GLY A 120 10.75 2.30 9.51
CA GLY A 120 11.90 2.89 10.20
C GLY A 120 12.11 2.39 11.63
N GLN A 121 11.04 2.24 12.42
CA GLN A 121 11.17 1.83 13.83
C GLN A 121 11.49 0.34 13.93
N PRO A 122 12.40 -0.07 14.84
CA PRO A 122 12.94 -1.43 14.89
C PRO A 122 11.89 -2.51 15.16
N ASN A 123 10.78 -2.16 15.82
CA ASN A 123 9.70 -3.10 16.12
C ASN A 123 8.32 -2.58 15.71
N ALA A 124 8.24 -1.76 14.65
CA ALA A 124 6.95 -1.26 14.14
C ALA A 124 5.97 -2.40 13.82
N MET A 125 6.45 -3.46 13.18
CA MET A 125 5.62 -4.63 12.85
C MET A 125 5.24 -5.43 14.09
N GLY A 126 6.18 -5.68 15.01
CA GLY A 126 5.86 -6.41 16.25
C GLY A 126 4.84 -5.68 17.12
N GLY A 127 4.88 -4.34 17.16
CA GLY A 127 3.85 -3.54 17.82
C GLY A 127 2.45 -3.75 17.23
N ARG A 128 2.33 -3.88 15.90
CA ARG A 128 1.05 -4.19 15.22
C ARG A 128 0.60 -5.62 15.49
N GLU A 129 1.53 -6.57 15.44
CA GLU A 129 1.29 -7.98 15.71
C GLU A 129 0.67 -8.19 17.11
N VAL A 130 1.11 -7.44 18.11
CA VAL A 130 0.61 -7.57 19.48
C VAL A 130 -0.62 -6.71 19.79
N GLY A 131 -1.28 -6.13 18.78
CA GLY A 131 -2.51 -5.35 18.96
C GLY A 131 -2.28 -3.89 19.35
N GLY A 132 -1.10 -3.32 19.06
CA GLY A 132 -0.79 -1.90 19.30
C GLY A 132 -1.47 -0.91 18.34
N LEU A 133 -2.52 -1.33 17.63
CA LEU A 133 -3.32 -0.49 16.75
C LEU A 133 -4.74 -0.37 17.28
N ALA A 134 -5.29 0.84 17.29
CA ALA A 134 -6.64 1.09 17.80
C ALA A 134 -7.73 0.31 17.05
N ASN A 135 -7.49 -0.10 15.79
CA ASN A 135 -8.47 -0.72 14.91
C ASN A 135 -8.26 -2.23 14.67
N GLN A 136 -7.33 -2.87 15.37
CA GLN A 136 -7.05 -4.30 15.23
C GLN A 136 -6.84 -4.93 16.61
N LEU A 137 -7.19 -6.20 16.71
CA LEU A 137 -6.82 -7.05 17.84
C LEU A 137 -5.42 -7.63 17.62
N ALA A 138 -4.88 -8.31 18.64
CA ALA A 138 -3.62 -9.04 18.52
C ALA A 138 -3.68 -10.11 17.42
N ALA A 139 -2.51 -10.45 16.88
CA ALA A 139 -2.31 -11.38 15.75
C ALA A 139 -3.11 -11.00 14.50
N HIS A 140 -3.17 -9.69 14.20
CA HIS A 140 -3.84 -9.12 13.02
C HIS A 140 -5.34 -9.45 12.90
N MET A 141 -5.98 -9.87 13.98
CA MET A 141 -7.41 -10.14 14.01
C MET A 141 -8.20 -8.84 13.90
N ASP A 142 -9.31 -8.88 13.17
CA ASP A 142 -10.24 -7.76 13.04
C ASP A 142 -11.38 -7.84 14.06
N PHE A 143 -12.07 -6.71 14.24
CA PHE A 143 -13.26 -6.59 15.08
C PHE A 143 -14.57 -6.92 14.34
N ALA A 144 -14.53 -7.21 13.04
CA ALA A 144 -15.73 -7.53 12.27
C ALA A 144 -16.17 -8.99 12.48
N ASP A 145 -15.23 -9.88 12.76
CA ASP A 145 -15.50 -11.26 13.16
C ASP A 145 -15.57 -11.40 14.70
N GLU A 146 -16.75 -11.76 15.19
CA GLU A 146 -16.98 -11.99 16.62
C GLU A 146 -16.15 -13.16 17.19
N ALA A 147 -15.82 -14.15 16.36
CA ALA A 147 -14.96 -15.27 16.78
C ALA A 147 -13.54 -14.80 17.13
N ASN A 148 -13.06 -13.75 16.47
CA ASN A 148 -11.76 -13.14 16.77
C ASN A 148 -11.77 -12.46 18.15
N ILE A 149 -12.81 -11.66 18.44
CA ILE A 149 -12.98 -10.97 19.73
C ILE A 149 -13.04 -12.01 20.85
N ASP A 150 -13.87 -13.03 20.69
CA ASP A 150 -14.06 -14.12 21.66
C ASP A 150 -12.76 -14.91 21.90
N ARG A 151 -11.99 -15.20 20.84
CA ARG A 151 -10.69 -15.86 20.95
C ARG A 151 -9.71 -15.05 21.81
N VAL A 152 -9.56 -13.76 21.54
CA VAL A 152 -8.64 -12.89 22.28
C VAL A 152 -9.12 -12.70 23.72
N SER A 153 -10.43 -12.50 23.92
CA SER A 153 -11.06 -12.39 25.24
C SER A 153 -10.73 -13.60 26.12
N ARG A 154 -10.92 -14.83 25.62
CA ARG A 154 -10.60 -16.05 26.37
C ARG A 154 -9.12 -16.19 26.65
N PHE A 155 -8.26 -15.95 25.67
CA PHE A 155 -6.81 -16.08 25.83
C PHE A 155 -6.28 -15.13 26.91
N TRP A 156 -6.77 -13.88 26.96
CA TRP A 156 -6.37 -12.89 27.96
C TRP A 156 -7.20 -12.90 29.25
N LYS A 157 -8.26 -13.72 29.33
CA LYS A 157 -9.25 -13.70 30.43
C LYS A 157 -9.85 -12.30 30.62
N ALA A 158 -10.18 -11.64 29.52
CA ALA A 158 -10.70 -10.27 29.47
C ALA A 158 -12.17 -10.27 29.01
N PRO A 159 -13.14 -10.53 29.90
CA PRO A 159 -14.56 -10.61 29.52
C PRO A 159 -15.11 -9.28 29.00
N ASP A 160 -14.55 -8.14 29.44
CA ASP A 160 -14.94 -6.80 29.06
C ASP A 160 -14.03 -6.19 27.97
N ILE A 161 -13.43 -7.03 27.12
CA ILE A 161 -12.60 -6.55 26.00
C ILE A 161 -13.41 -5.64 25.06
N ALA A 162 -12.73 -4.68 24.43
CA ALA A 162 -13.32 -3.88 23.37
C ALA A 162 -13.92 -4.78 22.28
N ARG A 163 -15.08 -4.36 21.74
CA ARG A 163 -15.78 -5.08 20.65
C ARG A 163 -15.77 -4.31 19.33
N ARG A 164 -15.08 -3.18 19.30
CA ARG A 164 -14.90 -2.32 18.12
C ARG A 164 -13.59 -1.58 18.23
N GLY A 165 -13.08 -1.14 17.08
CA GLY A 165 -11.91 -0.29 17.03
C GLY A 165 -12.10 1.03 17.78
N GLY A 166 -11.03 1.49 18.42
CA GLY A 166 -10.92 2.82 19.02
C GLY A 166 -10.60 3.91 18.00
N LEU A 167 -10.37 5.12 18.52
CA LEU A 167 -10.01 6.29 17.72
C LEU A 167 -8.55 6.17 17.22
N LYS A 168 -8.33 6.50 15.95
CA LYS A 168 -6.97 6.64 15.39
C LYS A 168 -6.34 7.93 15.90
N ALA A 169 -5.02 8.07 15.76
CA ALA A 169 -4.25 9.15 16.38
C ALA A 169 -4.85 10.57 16.18
N VAL A 170 -5.23 10.93 14.95
CA VAL A 170 -5.82 12.26 14.66
C VAL A 170 -7.16 12.42 15.38
N ASP A 171 -8.07 11.46 15.24
CA ASP A 171 -9.40 11.50 15.88
C ASP A 171 -9.29 11.45 17.41
N MET A 172 -8.30 10.74 17.94
CA MET A 172 -7.97 10.66 19.36
C MET A 172 -7.55 12.03 19.88
N PHE A 173 -6.62 12.72 19.21
CA PHE A 173 -6.21 14.07 19.63
C PHE A 173 -7.34 15.10 19.47
N GLN A 174 -8.19 14.97 18.46
CA GLN A 174 -9.40 15.79 18.37
C GLN A 174 -10.34 15.52 19.57
N ALA A 175 -10.54 14.25 19.95
CA ALA A 175 -11.34 13.90 21.11
C ALA A 175 -10.74 14.37 22.45
N VAL A 176 -9.41 14.51 22.55
CA VAL A 176 -8.75 15.18 23.68
C VAL A 176 -9.09 16.66 23.69
N ALA A 177 -8.98 17.35 22.54
CA ALA A 177 -9.31 18.77 22.42
C ALA A 177 -10.78 19.05 22.75
N ASP A 178 -11.70 18.18 22.30
CA ASP A 178 -13.14 18.26 22.61
C ASP A 178 -13.47 17.87 24.06
N GLY A 179 -12.49 17.40 24.84
CA GLY A 179 -12.67 16.93 26.20
C GLY A 179 -13.43 15.60 26.32
N ARG A 180 -13.60 14.82 25.25
CA ARG A 180 -14.20 13.47 25.30
C ARG A 180 -13.21 12.44 25.87
N ILE A 181 -11.92 12.63 25.63
CA ILE A 181 -10.85 11.88 26.30
C ILE A 181 -10.32 12.72 27.47
N LYS A 182 -10.30 12.13 28.66
CA LYS A 182 -9.86 12.80 29.90
C LYS A 182 -8.47 12.38 30.37
N ALA A 183 -7.95 11.26 29.86
CA ALA A 183 -6.65 10.73 30.21
C ALA A 183 -5.96 10.17 28.96
N LEU A 184 -4.66 10.41 28.85
CA LEU A 184 -3.81 9.86 27.80
C LEU A 184 -2.57 9.26 28.45
N TRP A 185 -2.29 7.99 28.18
CA TRP A 185 -1.06 7.32 28.61
C TRP A 185 -0.14 7.20 27.40
N VAL A 186 0.95 7.98 27.40
CA VAL A 186 2.01 7.88 26.40
C VAL A 186 3.13 7.01 26.96
N MET A 187 3.45 5.91 26.27
CA MET A 187 4.49 4.95 26.64
C MET A 187 5.79 5.21 25.89
#